data_AF-A0A1W2D732-F1
#
_entry.id   AF-A0A1W2D732-F1
#
_cell.length_a   1.000
_cell.length_b   1.000
_cell.length_c   1.000
_cell.angle_alpha   90.00
_cell.angle_beta   90.00
_cell.angle_gamma   90.00
#
_symmetry.space_group_name_H-M   'P 1'
#
loop_
_entity.id
_entity.type
_entity.pdbx_description
1 polymer ?
#
loop_
_entity_poly.entity_id
_entity_poly.type
_entity_poly.pdbx_seq_one_letter_code
_entity_poly.pdbx_strand_id
1 'polypeptide(L)'
;MSSIFSRLKHTVATLLVTVMFSIPAGAETARVDDLLSDLATSSAQEAAGIVREIRLEWSKSGSAAMDLLLKRGRDALAAGKVTLAIEHLTALTDHAPDFAEGWSNLALAYYQAELLGPSVYALERTLALNPRHFGAIKGLGAVFEQLDEPAKADAAYRKLLDIHPHDPEVLEAVERLEIQVTGQDI
;
A
#
# COMPACT_ATOMS: atom_id res chain seq x y z
N MET A 1 -24.60 -42.95 -51.36
CA MET A 1 -23.33 -42.49 -51.97
C MET A 1 -23.43 -40.99 -52.21
N SER A 2 -22.53 -40.22 -51.57
CA SER A 2 -22.14 -38.80 -51.81
C SER A 2 -23.26 -37.74 -51.74
N SER A 3 -23.40 -36.93 -50.69
CA SER A 3 -22.56 -35.78 -50.26
C SER A 3 -22.24 -34.80 -51.40
N ILE A 4 -22.69 -33.55 -51.27
CA ILE A 4 -22.01 -32.25 -51.56
C ILE A 4 -23.04 -31.13 -51.29
N PHE A 5 -23.27 -30.78 -50.02
CA PHE A 5 -23.72 -29.43 -49.66
C PHE A 5 -22.45 -28.67 -49.24
N SER A 6 -21.87 -27.96 -50.19
CA SER A 6 -20.66 -27.17 -50.02
C SER A 6 -21.01 -25.69 -49.97
N ARG A 7 -20.42 -24.99 -49.00
CA ARG A 7 -20.21 -23.53 -48.88
C ARG A 7 -21.26 -22.71 -48.13
N LEU A 8 -21.47 -23.01 -46.85
CA LEU A 8 -21.72 -21.97 -45.86
C LEU A 8 -20.38 -21.49 -45.31
N LYS A 9 -19.90 -20.32 -45.75
CA LYS A 9 -18.64 -19.72 -45.27
C LYS A 9 -18.78 -19.36 -43.78
N HIS A 10 -18.27 -20.23 -42.91
CA HIS A 10 -18.08 -19.93 -41.49
C HIS A 10 -16.68 -19.34 -41.33
N THR A 11 -16.54 -18.01 -41.48
CA THR A 11 -15.27 -17.31 -41.22
C THR A 11 -15.39 -16.23 -40.15
N VAL A 12 -16.32 -16.40 -39.20
CA VAL A 12 -16.36 -15.58 -37.98
C VAL A 12 -16.55 -16.50 -36.77
N ALA A 13 -15.55 -17.33 -36.46
CA ALA A 13 -15.55 -18.11 -35.22
C ALA A 13 -14.19 -18.77 -34.93
N THR A 14 -13.05 -18.07 -35.00
CA THR A 14 -11.82 -18.59 -34.37
C THR A 14 -10.77 -17.49 -34.25
N LEU A 15 -10.66 -16.85 -33.09
CA LEU A 15 -9.42 -16.67 -32.32
C LEU A 15 -9.72 -15.81 -31.08
N LEU A 16 -10.29 -16.43 -30.04
CA LEU A 16 -10.34 -15.82 -28.70
C LEU A 16 -9.88 -16.85 -27.68
N VAL A 17 -8.63 -17.28 -27.80
CA VAL A 17 -7.91 -17.96 -26.72
C VAL A 17 -6.43 -17.60 -26.84
N THR A 18 -6.01 -16.56 -26.14
CA THR A 18 -4.63 -16.43 -25.64
C THR A 18 -4.72 -15.96 -24.19
N VAL A 19 -4.84 -16.97 -23.31
CA VAL A 19 -4.25 -17.08 -21.98
C VAL A 19 -4.19 -15.78 -21.16
N MET A 20 -5.30 -15.50 -20.47
CA MET A 20 -5.24 -14.80 -19.19
C MET A 20 -4.49 -15.71 -18.21
N PHE A 21 -3.20 -15.47 -18.00
CA PHE A 21 -2.53 -15.91 -16.77
C PHE A 21 -2.97 -14.96 -15.65
N SER A 22 -4.27 -14.95 -15.36
CA SER A 22 -4.78 -14.35 -14.15
C SER A 22 -4.35 -15.30 -13.04
N ILE A 23 -3.29 -14.94 -12.31
CA ILE A 23 -3.10 -15.49 -10.97
C ILE A 23 -4.44 -15.29 -10.26
N PRO A 24 -5.06 -16.34 -9.69
CA PRO A 24 -6.32 -16.14 -8.99
C PRO A 24 -6.05 -15.10 -7.90
N ALA A 25 -6.80 -14.00 -7.90
CA ALA A 25 -6.63 -12.90 -6.94
C ALA A 25 -6.57 -13.40 -5.48
N GLY A 26 -7.23 -14.54 -5.18
CA GLY A 26 -7.17 -15.20 -3.87
C GLY A 26 -5.82 -15.81 -3.48
N ALA A 27 -4.95 -16.21 -4.41
CA ALA A 27 -3.62 -16.74 -4.09
C ALA A 27 -2.63 -15.65 -3.67
N GLU A 28 -2.75 -14.46 -4.25
CA GLU A 28 -1.96 -13.28 -3.87
C GLU A 28 -2.37 -12.77 -2.49
N THR A 29 -3.68 -12.72 -2.22
CA THR A 29 -4.20 -12.39 -0.87
C THR A 29 -3.73 -13.39 0.18
N ALA A 30 -3.82 -14.71 -0.10
CA ALA A 30 -3.36 -15.74 0.83
C ALA A 30 -1.87 -15.62 1.17
N ARG A 31 -1.01 -15.33 0.18
CA ARG A 31 0.42 -15.14 0.41
C ARG A 31 0.71 -13.93 1.31
N VAL A 32 0.03 -12.81 1.10
CA VAL A 32 0.20 -11.63 1.94
C VAL A 32 -0.29 -11.91 3.37
N ASP A 33 -1.37 -12.67 3.53
CA ASP A 33 -1.89 -13.05 4.84
C ASP A 33 -0.90 -13.90 5.64
N ASP A 34 -0.25 -14.86 4.97
CA ASP A 34 0.80 -15.68 5.57
C ASP A 34 1.99 -14.81 5.98
N LEU A 35 2.48 -13.94 5.08
CA LEU A 35 3.59 -13.03 5.39
C LEU A 35 3.28 -12.06 6.55
N LEU A 36 2.05 -11.56 6.65
CA LEU A 36 1.63 -10.71 7.77
C LEU A 36 1.58 -11.49 9.09
N SER A 37 1.19 -12.76 9.05
CA SER A 37 1.20 -13.65 10.22
C SER A 37 2.63 -13.97 10.66
N ASP A 38 3.51 -14.23 9.70
CA ASP A 38 4.94 -14.40 9.94
C ASP A 38 5.55 -13.12 10.53
N LEU A 39 5.21 -11.95 9.99
CA LEU A 39 5.72 -10.67 10.50
C LEU A 39 5.36 -10.46 11.97
N ALA A 40 4.12 -10.75 12.35
CA ALA A 40 3.62 -10.59 13.71
C ALA A 40 4.31 -11.51 14.73
N THR A 41 4.92 -12.60 14.29
CA THR A 41 5.59 -13.59 15.16
C THR A 41 7.10 -13.70 14.95
N SER A 42 7.63 -12.99 13.95
CA SER A 42 9.06 -12.97 13.60
C SER A 42 9.93 -12.31 14.66
N SER A 43 11.22 -12.61 14.63
CA SER A 43 12.22 -11.82 15.36
C SER A 43 12.53 -10.49 14.66
N ALA A 44 13.14 -9.54 15.38
CA ALA A 44 13.58 -8.28 14.82
C ALA A 44 14.54 -8.43 13.62
N GLN A 45 15.39 -9.47 13.62
CA GLN A 45 16.33 -9.76 12.53
C GLN A 45 15.62 -10.23 11.25
N GLU A 46 14.52 -10.97 11.39
CA GLU A 46 13.76 -11.54 10.29
C GLU A 46 12.75 -10.55 9.69
N ALA A 47 12.16 -9.69 10.54
CA ALA A 47 11.10 -8.75 10.18
C ALA A 47 11.44 -7.91 8.95
N ALA A 48 12.68 -7.42 8.82
CA ALA A 48 13.10 -6.61 7.68
C ALA A 48 13.00 -7.34 6.33
N GLY A 49 13.23 -8.66 6.29
CA GLY A 49 13.04 -9.48 5.10
C GLY A 49 11.57 -9.59 4.73
N ILE A 50 10.75 -9.96 5.71
CA ILE A 50 9.30 -10.17 5.54
C ILE A 50 8.61 -8.87 5.10
N VAL A 51 8.95 -7.73 5.71
CA VAL A 51 8.44 -6.41 5.32
C VAL A 51 8.75 -6.08 3.87
N ARG A 52 9.96 -6.39 3.38
CA ARG A 52 10.30 -6.17 1.96
C ARG A 52 9.45 -7.03 1.04
N GLU A 53 9.20 -8.28 1.40
CA GLU A 53 8.34 -9.17 0.62
C GLU A 53 6.89 -8.69 0.62
N ILE A 54 6.33 -8.30 1.76
CA ILE A 54 4.97 -7.74 1.84
C ILE A 54 4.85 -6.49 0.95
N ARG A 55 5.81 -5.56 1.05
CA ARG A 55 5.81 -4.34 0.21
C ARG A 55 5.96 -4.66 -1.28
N LEU A 56 6.69 -5.72 -1.63
CA LEU A 56 6.80 -6.18 -3.01
C LEU A 56 5.46 -6.70 -3.52
N GLU A 57 4.76 -7.52 -2.74
CA GLU A 57 3.42 -8.00 -3.09
C GLU A 57 2.42 -6.84 -3.18
N TRP A 58 2.36 -5.94 -2.19
CA TRP A 58 1.51 -4.75 -2.25
C TRP A 58 1.83 -3.78 -3.39
N SER A 59 3.03 -3.82 -3.95
CA SER A 59 3.40 -2.96 -5.09
C SER A 59 2.85 -3.41 -6.43
N LYS A 60 2.23 -4.60 -6.50
CA LYS A 60 1.67 -5.15 -7.74
C LYS A 60 0.22 -4.71 -7.89
N SER A 61 -0.04 -3.86 -8.86
CA SER A 61 -1.41 -3.43 -9.19
C SER A 61 -2.14 -4.39 -10.14
N GLY A 62 -1.41 -5.36 -10.71
CA GLY A 62 -1.87 -6.17 -11.85
C GLY A 62 -1.76 -5.45 -13.20
N SER A 63 -1.23 -4.22 -13.24
CA SER A 63 -1.02 -3.43 -14.45
C SER A 63 0.39 -2.83 -14.49
N ALA A 64 1.19 -3.25 -15.47
CA ALA A 64 2.56 -2.73 -15.64
C ALA A 64 2.61 -1.21 -15.82
N ALA A 65 1.55 -0.60 -16.39
CA ALA A 65 1.46 0.85 -16.52
C ALA A 65 1.28 1.54 -15.16
N MET A 66 0.47 0.97 -14.28
CA MET A 66 0.23 1.50 -12.93
C MET A 66 1.44 1.26 -12.03
N ASP A 67 2.07 0.08 -12.13
CA ASP A 67 3.32 -0.24 -11.42
C ASP A 67 4.45 0.73 -11.82
N LEU A 68 4.49 1.15 -13.10
CA LEU A 68 5.43 2.17 -13.57
C LEU A 68 5.14 3.55 -12.97
N LEU A 69 3.87 3.95 -12.85
CA LEU A 69 3.52 5.22 -12.19
C LEU A 69 3.89 5.19 -10.72
N LEU A 70 3.62 4.08 -10.02
CA LEU A 70 4.04 3.87 -8.63
C LEU A 70 5.56 4.01 -8.49
N LYS A 71 6.32 3.33 -9.36
CA LYS A 71 7.78 3.41 -9.36
C LYS A 71 8.26 4.84 -9.56
N ARG A 72 7.73 5.56 -10.56
CA ARG A 72 8.12 6.96 -10.83
C ARG A 72 7.78 7.89 -9.67
N GLY A 73 6.62 7.71 -9.04
CA GLY A 73 6.23 8.45 -7.85
C GLY A 73 7.21 8.26 -6.70
N ARG A 74 7.57 7.00 -6.40
CA ARG A 74 8.58 6.65 -5.38
C ARG A 74 9.97 7.19 -5.71
N ASP A 75 10.41 7.06 -6.96
CA ASP A 75 11.70 7.61 -7.41
C ASP A 75 11.74 9.15 -7.26
N ALA A 76 10.62 9.83 -7.53
CA ALA A 76 10.49 11.26 -7.34
C ALA A 76 10.52 11.65 -5.86
N LEU A 77 9.85 10.92 -4.96
CA LEU A 77 9.95 11.13 -3.51
C LEU A 77 11.37 10.95 -3.00
N ALA A 78 12.05 9.87 -3.40
CA ALA A 78 13.43 9.62 -3.02
C ALA A 78 14.39 10.72 -3.51
N ALA A 79 14.07 11.35 -4.64
CA ALA A 79 14.83 12.48 -5.18
C ALA A 79 14.40 13.86 -4.61
N GLY A 80 13.47 13.91 -3.65
CA GLY A 80 12.93 15.15 -3.08
C GLY A 80 12.08 15.97 -4.05
N LYS A 81 11.67 15.40 -5.19
CA LYS A 81 10.85 16.05 -6.22
C LYS A 81 9.37 15.87 -5.88
N VAL A 82 8.95 16.43 -4.75
CA VAL A 82 7.63 16.18 -4.15
C VAL A 82 6.47 16.51 -5.10
N THR A 83 6.51 17.63 -5.82
CA THR A 83 5.47 18.00 -6.79
C THR A 83 5.32 16.94 -7.90
N LEU A 84 6.44 16.47 -8.46
CA LEU A 84 6.42 15.44 -9.51
C LEU A 84 5.94 14.09 -8.97
N ALA A 85 6.25 13.77 -7.71
CA ALA A 85 5.72 12.59 -7.05
C ALA A 85 4.18 12.65 -6.96
N ILE A 86 3.63 13.78 -6.51
CA ILE A 86 2.18 14.00 -6.46
C ILE A 86 1.57 13.81 -7.85
N GLU A 87 2.14 14.40 -8.91
CA GLU A 87 1.61 14.23 -10.27
C GLU A 87 1.54 12.76 -10.72
N HIS A 88 2.62 11.99 -10.54
CA HIS A 88 2.64 10.57 -10.90
C HIS A 88 1.67 9.72 -10.07
N LEU A 89 1.57 10.02 -8.77
CA LEU A 89 0.75 9.27 -7.82
C LEU A 89 -0.73 9.63 -7.92
N THR A 90 -1.07 10.87 -8.26
CA THR A 90 -2.44 11.27 -8.61
C THR A 90 -2.89 10.57 -9.88
N ALA A 91 -2.07 10.56 -10.94
CA ALA A 91 -2.40 9.81 -12.16
C ALA A 91 -2.58 8.31 -11.87
N LEU A 92 -1.78 7.74 -10.96
CA LEU A 92 -1.96 6.36 -10.51
C LEU A 92 -3.30 6.15 -9.82
N THR A 93 -3.67 6.99 -8.84
CA THR A 93 -4.94 6.84 -8.11
C THR A 93 -6.16 7.12 -8.98
N ASP A 94 -6.04 7.97 -10.01
CA ASP A 94 -7.11 8.23 -10.97
C ASP A 94 -7.40 7.02 -11.86
N HIS A 95 -6.35 6.27 -12.24
CA HIS A 95 -6.46 5.10 -13.12
C HIS A 95 -6.62 3.77 -12.37
N ALA A 96 -6.21 3.71 -11.10
CA ALA A 96 -6.31 2.54 -10.23
C ALA A 96 -6.84 2.94 -8.83
N PRO A 97 -8.10 3.39 -8.72
CA PRO A 97 -8.64 3.91 -7.46
C PRO A 97 -8.78 2.87 -6.34
N ASP A 98 -8.77 1.58 -6.68
CA ASP A 98 -8.84 0.47 -5.74
C ASP A 98 -7.45 -0.10 -5.36
N PHE A 99 -6.37 0.53 -5.82
CA PHE A 99 -5.00 0.12 -5.51
C PHE A 99 -4.45 0.86 -4.29
N ALA A 100 -4.47 0.19 -3.14
CA ALA A 100 -4.12 0.78 -1.84
C ALA A 100 -2.72 1.43 -1.82
N GLU A 101 -1.72 0.78 -2.42
CA GLU A 101 -0.34 1.27 -2.40
C GLU A 101 -0.17 2.60 -3.15
N GLY A 102 -0.99 2.87 -4.18
CA GLY A 102 -1.00 4.16 -4.86
C GLY A 102 -1.41 5.30 -3.92
N TRP A 103 -2.50 5.11 -3.17
CA TRP A 103 -2.96 6.06 -2.15
C TRP A 103 -1.94 6.25 -1.02
N SER A 104 -1.31 5.16 -0.57
CA SER A 104 -0.28 5.19 0.48
C SER A 104 0.91 6.09 0.11
N ASN A 105 1.41 5.95 -1.12
CA ASN A 105 2.53 6.77 -1.59
C ASN A 105 2.08 8.21 -1.87
N LEU A 106 0.85 8.42 -2.35
CA LEU A 106 0.29 9.77 -2.53
C LEU A 106 0.16 10.50 -1.19
N ALA A 107 -0.25 9.80 -0.14
CA ALA A 107 -0.28 10.34 1.22
C ALA A 107 1.10 10.78 1.68
N LEU A 108 2.13 9.95 1.48
CA LEU A 108 3.51 10.32 1.81
C LEU A 108 3.97 11.56 1.04
N ALA A 109 3.60 11.68 -0.24
CA ALA A 109 3.89 12.85 -1.05
C ALA A 109 3.20 14.12 -0.52
N TYR A 110 1.93 14.02 -0.14
CA TYR A 110 1.20 15.12 0.49
C TYR A 110 1.76 15.50 1.86
N TYR A 111 2.15 14.52 2.67
CA TYR A 111 2.80 14.76 3.96
C TYR A 111 4.11 15.53 3.79
N GLN A 112 4.98 15.13 2.85
CA GLN A 112 6.21 15.85 2.54
C GLN A 112 5.98 17.26 1.97
N ALA A 113 4.80 17.51 1.40
CA ALA A 113 4.37 18.83 0.94
C ALA A 113 3.67 19.66 2.04
N GLU A 114 3.61 19.17 3.28
CA GLU A 114 2.87 19.77 4.41
C GLU A 114 1.35 19.89 4.15
N LEU A 115 0.83 19.13 3.19
CA LEU A 115 -0.60 19.07 2.86
C LEU A 115 -1.28 18.00 3.72
N LEU A 116 -1.43 18.28 5.02
CA LEU A 116 -1.91 17.31 6.01
C LEU A 116 -3.32 16.80 5.74
N GLY A 117 -4.27 17.67 5.37
CA GLY A 117 -5.64 17.25 5.03
C GLY A 117 -5.69 16.22 3.88
N PRO A 118 -5.10 16.53 2.71
CA PRO A 118 -4.97 15.57 1.62
C PRO A 118 -4.21 14.29 2.01
N SER A 119 -3.18 14.39 2.85
CA SER A 119 -2.47 13.22 3.37
C SER A 119 -3.39 12.30 4.17
N VAL A 120 -4.14 12.83 5.15
CA VAL A 120 -5.11 12.07 5.95
C VAL A 120 -6.13 11.37 5.04
N TYR A 121 -6.70 12.09 4.07
CA TYR A 121 -7.65 11.50 3.13
C TYR A 121 -7.04 10.30 2.38
N ALA A 122 -5.83 10.44 1.84
CA ALA A 122 -5.16 9.36 1.13
C ALA A 122 -4.80 8.17 2.05
N LEU A 123 -4.46 8.42 3.32
CA LEU A 123 -4.24 7.37 4.33
C LEU A 123 -5.54 6.63 4.65
N GLU A 124 -6.65 7.34 4.82
CA GLU A 124 -7.98 6.74 5.05
C GLU A 124 -8.41 5.88 3.85
N ARG A 125 -8.19 6.36 2.62
CA ARG A 125 -8.42 5.56 1.40
C ARG A 125 -7.58 4.29 1.38
N THR A 126 -6.29 4.40 1.75
CA THR A 126 -5.41 3.23 1.85
C THR A 126 -5.95 2.20 2.84
N LEU A 127 -6.37 2.65 4.04
CA LEU A 127 -6.84 1.76 5.10
C LEU A 127 -8.23 1.20 4.84
N ALA A 128 -9.07 1.90 4.07
CA ALA A 128 -10.34 1.37 3.59
C ALA A 128 -10.14 0.20 2.61
N LEU A 129 -9.10 0.26 1.78
CA LEU A 129 -8.75 -0.80 0.81
C LEU A 129 -7.92 -1.92 1.46
N ASN A 130 -7.01 -1.57 2.38
CA ASN A 130 -6.16 -2.51 3.10
C ASN A 130 -6.05 -2.10 4.58
N PRO A 131 -6.89 -2.66 5.47
CA PRO A 131 -6.91 -2.32 6.89
C PRO A 131 -5.64 -2.68 7.68
N ARG A 132 -4.79 -3.57 7.16
CA ARG A 132 -3.52 -4.00 7.78
C ARG A 132 -2.30 -3.32 7.14
N HIS A 133 -2.50 -2.27 6.35
CA HIS A 133 -1.42 -1.56 5.69
C HIS A 133 -0.58 -0.76 6.71
N PHE A 134 0.45 -1.40 7.28
CA PHE A 134 1.28 -0.81 8.33
C PHE A 134 1.91 0.54 7.92
N GLY A 135 2.28 0.73 6.64
CA GLY A 135 2.79 2.03 6.17
C GLY A 135 1.80 3.19 6.32
N ALA A 136 0.51 2.95 6.15
CA ALA A 136 -0.52 3.98 6.26
C ALA A 136 -0.93 4.22 7.73
N ILE A 137 -0.93 3.16 8.55
CA ILE A 137 -1.12 3.29 10.00
C ILE A 137 0.02 4.15 10.58
N LYS A 138 1.26 3.89 10.18
CA LYS A 138 2.43 4.70 10.55
C LYS A 138 2.29 6.15 10.08
N GLY A 139 1.84 6.35 8.84
CA GLY A 139 1.59 7.68 8.28
C GLY A 139 0.56 8.48 9.08
N LEU A 140 -0.52 7.85 9.56
CA LEU A 140 -1.49 8.52 10.43
C LEU A 140 -0.87 8.92 11.77
N GLY A 141 -0.06 8.04 12.36
CA GLY A 141 0.70 8.37 13.58
C GLY A 141 1.56 9.61 13.40
N ALA A 142 2.34 9.68 12.31
CA ALA A 142 3.19 10.82 12.00
C ALA A 142 2.39 12.11 11.77
N VAL A 143 1.25 12.03 11.08
CA VAL A 143 0.36 13.18 10.91
C VAL A 143 -0.18 13.65 12.26
N PHE A 144 -0.58 12.76 13.16
CA PHE A 144 -1.07 13.14 14.48
C PHE A 144 0.03 13.76 15.35
N GLU A 145 1.28 13.29 15.27
CA GLU A 145 2.41 13.98 15.92
C GLU A 145 2.59 15.40 15.38
N GLN A 146 2.50 15.60 14.05
CA GLN A 146 2.61 16.93 13.46
C GLN A 146 1.44 17.86 13.84
N LEU A 147 0.28 17.31 14.16
CA LEU A 147 -0.89 18.04 14.66
C LEU A 147 -0.89 18.24 16.18
N ASP A 148 0.19 17.85 16.89
CA ASP A 148 0.30 17.90 18.36
C ASP A 148 -0.82 17.12 19.07
N GLU A 149 -1.15 15.95 18.53
CA GLU A 149 -2.19 15.03 19.03
C GLU A 149 -1.55 13.71 19.53
N PRO A 150 -0.74 13.74 20.60
CA PRO A 150 0.13 12.63 20.99
C PRO A 150 -0.63 11.36 21.36
N ALA A 151 -1.81 11.47 21.97
CA ALA A 151 -2.64 10.31 22.31
C ALA A 151 -3.16 9.56 21.08
N LYS A 152 -3.49 10.29 19.99
CA LYS A 152 -3.93 9.67 18.72
C LYS A 152 -2.75 9.05 17.99
N ALA A 153 -1.58 9.69 18.04
CA ALA A 153 -0.35 9.14 17.50
C ALA A 153 0.03 7.82 18.17
N ASP A 154 0.06 7.77 19.52
CA ASP A 154 0.35 6.57 20.29
C ASP A 154 -0.63 5.43 19.96
N ALA A 155 -1.94 5.72 19.91
CA ALA A 155 -2.94 4.74 19.54
C ALA A 155 -2.73 4.15 18.13
N ALA A 156 -2.38 4.99 17.15
CA ALA A 156 -2.08 4.52 15.79
C ALA A 156 -0.82 3.64 15.76
N TYR A 157 0.25 4.07 16.45
CA TYR A 157 1.49 3.33 16.53
C TYR A 157 1.36 1.98 17.24
N ARG A 158 0.62 1.91 18.35
CA ARG A 158 0.34 0.64 19.04
C ARG A 158 -0.42 -0.34 18.15
N LYS A 159 -1.40 0.15 17.38
CA LYS A 159 -2.09 -0.68 16.38
C LYS A 159 -1.15 -1.21 15.29
N LEU A 160 -0.13 -0.44 14.90
CA LEU A 160 0.89 -0.93 13.99
C LEU A 160 1.72 -2.04 14.63
N LEU A 161 2.11 -1.90 15.90
CA LEU A 161 2.90 -2.89 16.62
C LEU A 161 2.19 -4.24 16.79
N ASP A 162 0.86 -4.28 16.73
CA ASP A 162 0.09 -5.54 16.65
C ASP A 162 0.36 -6.31 15.33
N ILE A 163 0.81 -5.62 14.27
CA ILE A 163 1.09 -6.19 12.94
C ILE A 163 2.60 -6.35 12.72
N HIS A 164 3.38 -5.35 13.13
CA HIS A 164 4.82 -5.30 12.99
C HIS A 164 5.45 -4.94 14.35
N PRO A 165 5.62 -5.92 15.28
CA PRO A 165 6.08 -5.67 16.65
C PRO A 165 7.51 -5.12 16.78
N HIS A 166 8.26 -5.14 15.68
CA HIS A 166 9.69 -4.82 15.65
C HIS A 166 10.01 -3.64 14.70
N ASP A 167 9.04 -2.75 14.41
CA ASP A 167 9.33 -1.52 13.66
C ASP A 167 10.13 -0.56 14.56
N PRO A 168 11.41 -0.29 14.26
CA PRO A 168 12.29 0.43 15.16
C PRO A 168 11.87 1.89 15.36
N GLU A 169 11.38 2.55 14.31
CA GLU A 169 10.94 3.95 14.38
C GLU A 169 9.66 4.07 15.20
N VAL A 170 8.76 3.08 15.11
CA VAL A 170 7.51 3.09 15.88
C VAL A 170 7.74 2.77 17.35
N LEU A 171 8.66 1.86 17.66
CA LEU A 171 9.05 1.59 19.06
C LEU A 171 9.63 2.84 19.72
N GLU A 172 10.52 3.57 19.04
CA GLU A 172 11.07 4.84 19.52
C GLU A 172 9.98 5.91 19.68
N ALA A 173 9.04 5.99 18.73
CA ALA A 173 7.93 6.95 18.80
C ALA A 173 7.01 6.69 20.00
N VAL A 174 6.64 5.42 20.24
CA VAL A 174 5.80 5.05 21.39
C VAL A 174 6.48 5.36 22.72
N GLU A 175 7.77 5.05 22.86
CA GLU A 175 8.54 5.39 24.08
C GLU A 175 8.55 6.91 24.34
N ARG A 176 8.80 7.70 23.29
CA ARG A 176 8.75 9.17 23.38
C ARG A 176 7.35 9.68 23.77
N LEU A 177 6.30 9.16 23.15
CA LEU A 177 4.92 9.61 23.36
C LEU A 177 4.38 9.20 24.73
N GLU A 178 4.77 8.03 25.27
CA GLU A 178 4.35 7.57 26.59
C GLU A 178 4.82 8.50 27.71
N ILE A 179 6.05 9.03 27.60
CA ILE A 179 6.59 10.04 28.51
C ILE A 179 5.76 11.34 28.43
N GLN A 180 5.42 11.77 27.22
CA GLN A 180 4.67 13.00 27.00
C GLN A 180 3.22 12.91 27.50
N VAL A 181 2.52 11.81 27.23
CA VAL A 181 1.13 11.60 27.65
C VAL A 181 1.05 11.49 29.17
N THR A 182 1.90 10.65 29.78
CA THR A 182 1.91 10.48 31.25
C THR A 182 2.29 11.76 31.99
N GLY A 183 3.13 12.61 31.37
CA GLY A 183 3.53 13.91 31.91
C GLY A 183 2.46 15.01 31.80
N GLN A 184 1.43 14.84 30.98
CA GLN A 184 0.31 15.79 30.85
C GLN A 184 -0.83 15.53 31.84
N ASP A 185 -0.86 14.34 32.46
CA ASP A 185 -1.90 13.91 33.40
C ASP A 185 -1.61 14.28 34.89
N ILE A 186 -0.53 15.01 35.16
CA ILE A 186 -0.09 15.47 36.51
C ILE A 186 -0.18 16.98 36.67
#